data_AF-A0AAD9IQ14-F1
#
_entry.id   AF-A0AAD9IQ14-F1
#
_cell.length_a   1.000
_cell.length_b   1.000
_cell.length_c   1.000
_cell.angle_alpha   90.00
_cell.angle_beta   90.00
_cell.angle_gamma   90.00
#
_symmetry.space_group_name_H-M   'P 1'
#
loop_
_entity.id
_entity.type
_entity.pdbx_description
1 polymer ?
#
loop_
_entity_poly.entity_id
_entity_poly.type
_entity_poly.pdbx_seq_one_letter_code
_entity_poly.pdbx_strand_id
1 'polypeptide(L)'
;MPRYYEEGELEKQNACDGLRADLKECLRQSDCVMKDRRTPKECLLMGLHPSVPEECHRLRSAFFECKRSLVGSLIIVQVTDCC
;
A
#
# COMPACT_ATOMS: atom_id res chain seq x y z
N MET A 1 -34.08 -19.86 18.70
CA MET A 1 -33.71 -19.71 17.28
C MET A 1 -32.30 -19.13 17.23
N PRO A 2 -31.27 -19.90 16.88
CA PRO A 2 -29.94 -19.37 16.64
C PRO A 2 -29.95 -18.57 15.34
N ARG A 3 -29.44 -17.33 15.36
CA ARG A 3 -29.21 -16.56 14.14
C ARG A 3 -27.96 -17.16 13.48
N TYR A 4 -28.15 -17.82 12.34
CA TYR A 4 -27.07 -18.12 11.42
C TYR A 4 -26.63 -16.77 10.86
N TYR A 5 -25.53 -16.22 11.36
CA TYR A 5 -24.95 -15.03 10.76
C TYR A 5 -24.49 -15.46 9.37
N GLU A 6 -25.12 -14.94 8.33
CA GLU A 6 -24.64 -15.12 6.97
C GLU A 6 -23.20 -14.61 6.93
N GLU A 7 -22.25 -15.49 6.63
CA GLU A 7 -20.82 -15.19 6.42
C GLU A 7 -20.63 -14.43 5.09
N GLY A 8 -21.54 -13.50 4.82
CA GLY A 8 -21.58 -12.64 3.65
C GLY A 8 -20.79 -11.37 3.94
N GLU A 9 -19.74 -11.19 3.15
CA GLU A 9 -18.93 -9.96 3.08
C GLU A 9 -17.99 -9.76 4.26
N LEU A 10 -17.08 -10.72 4.47
CA LEU A 10 -15.77 -10.38 5.00
C LEU A 10 -15.17 -9.38 4.01
N GLU A 11 -15.28 -8.10 4.36
CA GLU A 11 -14.76 -6.98 3.59
C GLU A 11 -13.39 -7.41 3.04
N LYS A 12 -13.19 -7.35 1.72
CA LYS A 12 -11.88 -7.61 1.09
C LYS A 12 -10.91 -6.47 1.43
N GLN A 13 -10.79 -6.12 2.70
CA GLN A 13 -9.67 -5.40 3.24
C GLN A 13 -8.49 -6.36 3.12
N ASN A 14 -7.63 -6.11 2.14
CA ASN A 14 -6.39 -6.85 2.06
C ASN A 14 -5.64 -6.60 3.39
N ALA A 15 -4.91 -7.58 3.93
CA ALA A 15 -4.28 -7.42 5.24
C ALA A 15 -3.26 -6.25 5.33
N CYS A 16 -2.95 -5.60 4.21
CA CYS A 16 -2.09 -4.42 4.11
C CYS A 16 -2.82 -3.17 3.57
N ASP A 17 -4.16 -3.12 3.58
CA ASP A 17 -4.93 -1.99 3.03
C ASP A 17 -4.66 -0.68 3.78
N GLY A 18 -4.54 -0.73 5.11
CA GLY A 18 -4.16 0.42 5.94
C GLY A 18 -2.80 1.00 5.54
N LEU A 19 -1.78 0.15 5.41
CA LEU A 19 -0.45 0.56 4.94
C LEU A 19 -0.48 1.15 3.52
N ARG A 20 -1.40 0.67 2.68
CA ARG A 20 -1.62 1.19 1.32
C ARG A 20 -2.20 2.60 1.36
N ALA A 21 -3.19 2.83 2.23
CA ALA A 21 -3.80 4.14 2.44
C ALA A 21 -2.78 5.13 2.99
N ASP A 22 -2.01 4.75 4.02
CA ASP A 22 -0.96 5.59 4.60
C ASP A 22 0.12 5.95 3.58
N LEU A 23 0.58 4.98 2.79
CA LEU A 23 1.58 5.23 1.75
C LEU A 23 1.05 6.20 0.67
N LYS A 24 -0.23 6.09 0.30
CA LYS A 24 -0.88 6.97 -0.67
C LYS A 24 -1.01 8.39 -0.15
N GLU A 25 -1.41 8.56 1.11
CA GLU A 25 -1.48 9.85 1.80
C GLU A 25 -0.09 10.49 1.90
N CYS A 26 0.91 9.72 2.32
CA CYS A 26 2.29 10.20 2.43
C CYS A 26 2.84 10.69 1.07
N LEU A 27 2.59 9.93 0.00
CA LEU A 27 3.01 10.33 -1.35
C LEU A 27 2.22 11.53 -1.87
N ARG A 28 0.95 11.67 -1.51
CA ARG A 28 0.12 12.83 -1.88
C ARG A 28 0.64 14.12 -1.24
N GLN A 29 1.18 14.05 -0.02
CA GLN A 29 1.82 15.18 0.67
C GLN A 29 3.27 15.42 0.21
N SER A 30 3.92 14.42 -0.39
CA SER A 30 5.30 14.53 -0.86
C SER A 30 5.42 15.47 -2.06
N ASP A 31 6.57 16.15 -2.12
CA ASP A 31 6.92 17.05 -3.20
C ASP A 31 7.06 16.30 -4.55
N CYS A 32 7.30 14.99 -4.54
CA CYS A 32 7.44 14.21 -5.78
C CYS A 32 6.12 14.11 -6.57
N VAL A 33 4.97 14.04 -5.88
CA VAL A 33 3.67 14.04 -6.55
C VAL A 33 3.17 15.47 -6.74
N MET A 34 3.42 16.36 -5.77
CA MET A 34 2.94 17.75 -5.83
C MET A 34 3.71 18.62 -6.84
N LYS A 35 5.04 18.63 -6.79
CA LYS A 35 5.90 19.47 -7.64
C LYS A 35 6.25 18.79 -8.96
N ASP A 36 6.71 17.55 -8.88
CA ASP A 36 7.18 16.79 -10.03
C ASP A 36 6.04 16.15 -10.85
N ARG A 37 4.82 16.08 -10.30
CA ARG A 37 3.64 15.42 -10.92
C ARG A 37 3.92 14.00 -11.42
N ARG A 38 4.85 13.31 -10.76
CA ARG A 38 5.24 11.93 -11.12
C ARG A 38 4.28 10.94 -10.51
N THR A 39 4.28 9.74 -11.09
CA THR A 39 3.51 8.64 -10.51
C THR A 39 4.15 8.17 -9.19
N PRO A 40 3.36 7.70 -8.20
CA PRO A 40 3.86 7.09 -6.96
C PRO A 40 4.92 6.02 -7.21
N LYS A 41 4.75 5.23 -8.27
CA LYS A 41 5.72 4.23 -8.73
C LYS A 41 7.06 4.87 -9.09
N GLU A 42 7.07 5.92 -9.90
CA GLU A 42 8.29 6.63 -10.29
C GLU A 42 8.99 7.28 -9.10
N CYS A 43 8.22 7.87 -8.17
CA CYS A 43 8.75 8.43 -6.92
C CYS A 43 9.48 7.37 -6.08
N LEU A 44 8.99 6.13 -6.10
CA LEU A 44 9.57 5.01 -5.35
C LEU A 44 10.67 4.26 -6.12
N LEU A 45 10.65 4.29 -7.46
CA LEU A 45 11.61 3.60 -8.33
C LEU A 45 12.99 4.27 -8.34
N MET A 46 13.03 5.61 -8.21
CA MET A 46 14.26 6.42 -8.25
C MET A 46 15.16 6.26 -7.00
N GLY A 47 14.91 5.27 -6.15
CA GLY A 47 15.82 4.85 -5.08
C GLY A 47 15.77 5.69 -3.81
N LEU A 48 15.75 7.02 -3.93
CA LEU A 48 15.62 7.96 -2.80
C LEU A 48 15.45 9.38 -3.38
N HIS A 49 14.26 9.72 -3.89
CA HIS A 49 14.05 11.08 -4.39
C HIS A 49 14.11 12.03 -3.19
N PRO A 50 14.88 13.13 -3.22
CA PRO A 50 14.98 14.07 -2.09
C PRO A 50 13.62 14.70 -1.74
N SER A 51 12.66 14.64 -2.66
CA SER A 51 11.28 15.11 -2.49
C SER A 51 10.37 14.15 -1.73
N VAL A 52 10.83 12.94 -1.38
CA VAL A 52 10.05 11.96 -0.60
C VAL A 52 10.66 11.87 0.81
N PRO A 53 9.91 12.21 1.87
CA PRO A 53 10.43 12.12 3.22
C PRO A 53 10.70 10.67 3.61
N GLU A 54 11.65 10.47 4.53
CA GLU A 54 12.02 9.13 5.04
C GLU A 54 10.81 8.36 5.58
N GLU A 55 9.82 9.07 6.13
CA GLU A 55 8.58 8.49 6.63
C GLU A 55 7.81 7.70 5.56
N CYS A 56 7.71 8.23 4.34
CA CYS A 56 7.10 7.49 3.23
C CYS A 56 7.93 6.26 2.84
N HIS A 57 9.26 6.33 2.98
CA HIS A 57 10.13 5.17 2.75
C HIS A 57 9.94 4.08 3.80
N ARG A 58 9.71 4.45 5.07
CA ARG A 58 9.36 3.51 6.14
C ARG A 58 8.02 2.82 5.86
N LEU A 59 6.99 3.58 5.46
CA LEU A 59 5.68 3.03 5.06
C LEU A 59 5.80 2.10 3.86
N ARG A 60 6.64 2.43 2.88
CA ARG A 60 6.94 1.56 1.74
C ARG A 60 7.52 0.23 2.21
N SER A 61 8.53 0.26 3.07
CA SER A 61 9.15 -0.96 3.62
C SER A 61 8.13 -1.80 4.39
N ALA A 62 7.34 -1.18 5.28
CA ALA A 62 6.28 -1.86 6.03
C ALA A 62 5.23 -2.50 5.10
N PHE A 63 4.81 -1.81 4.03
CA PHE A 63 3.91 -2.36 3.02
C PHE A 63 4.53 -3.55 2.29
N PHE A 64 5.82 -3.48 1.93
CA PHE A 64 6.53 -4.60 1.33
C PHE A 64 6.67 -5.79 2.28
N GLU A 65 6.96 -5.55 3.55
CA GLU A 65 7.05 -6.60 4.59
C GLU A 65 5.70 -7.26 4.82
N CYS A 66 4.64 -6.47 4.96
CA CYS A 66 3.28 -6.98 5.07
C CYS A 66 2.90 -7.83 3.86
N LYS A 67 3.20 -7.33 2.66
CA LYS A 67 2.96 -8.09 1.41
C LYS A 67 3.81 -9.35 1.31
N ARG A 68 5.07 -9.34 1.77
CA ARG A 68 5.94 -10.52 1.80
C ARG A 68 5.42 -11.60 2.74
N SER A 69 4.90 -11.21 3.90
CA SER A 69 4.25 -12.12 4.84
C SER A 69 3.00 -12.79 4.23
N LEU A 70 2.26 -12.07 3.38
CA LEU A 70 1.13 -12.64 2.64
C LEU A 70 1.56 -13.55 1.47
N VAL A 71 2.63 -13.18 0.76
CA VAL A 71 3.20 -13.97 -0.35
C VAL A 71 3.75 -15.31 0.12
N GLY A 72 4.18 -15.43 1.38
CA GLY A 72 4.61 -16.69 1.99
C GLY A 72 3.51 -17.73 2.19
N SER A 73 2.23 -17.34 2.15
CA SER A 73 1.10 -18.23 2.48
C SER A 73 0.13 -18.52 1.34
N LEU A 74 0.03 -17.73 0.27
CA LEU A 74 -0.74 -18.10 -0.93
C LEU A 74 -0.43 -17.21 -2.14
N ILE A 75 -0.36 -17.84 -3.32
CA ILE A 75 -0.01 -17.34 -4.66
C ILE A 75 -1.04 -16.31 -5.22
N ILE A 76 -1.63 -15.39 -4.46
CA ILE A 76 -2.60 -14.44 -5.07
C ILE A 76 -2.75 -13.12 -4.31
N VAL A 77 -1.77 -12.22 -4.40
CA VAL A 77 -2.06 -10.78 -4.28
C VAL A 77 -1.37 -10.04 -5.41
N GLN A 78 -1.96 -10.23 -6.60
CA GLN A 78 -2.34 -9.14 -7.48
C GLN A 78 -1.85 -7.75 -7.00
N VAL A 79 -0.70 -7.35 -7.54
CA VAL A 79 -0.17 -5.97 -7.60
C VAL A 79 -1.05 -5.11 -8.51
N THR A 80 -2.36 -5.38 -8.61
CA THR A 80 -3.24 -4.69 -9.58
C THR A 80 -3.88 -3.42 -9.04
N ASP A 81 -3.88 -3.16 -7.74
CA ASP A 81 -4.18 -1.80 -7.25
C ASP A 81 -2.92 -0.92 -7.28
N CYS A 82 -2.27 -0.93 -8.43
CA CYS A 82 -1.25 0.04 -8.82
C CYS A 82 -1.58 0.61 -10.20
N CYS A 83 -2.87 0.58 -10.55
CA CYS A 83 -3.54 1.34 -11.59
C CYS A 83 -4.14 2.60 -10.98
#